data_AF-A0A9P9EXG4-F1
#
_entry.id   AF-A0A9P9EXG4-F1
#
_cell.length_a   1.000
_cell.length_b   1.000
_cell.length_c   1.000
_cell.angle_alpha   90.00
_cell.angle_beta   90.00
_cell.angle_gamma   90.00
#
_symmetry.space_group_name_H-M   'P 1'
#
loop_
_entity.id
_entity.type
_entity.pdbx_description
1 polymer ?
#
loop_
_entity_poly.entity_id
_entity_poly.type
_entity_poly.pdbx_seq_one_letter_code
_entity_poly.pdbx_strand_id
1 'polypeptide(L)'
;MLSASSVPLHLFFNASVTESKTSTDFQVIVAPESFLNGVPFSAPGAGAARYRLLPTDLLNYNEFLDEIAANATEWKKMDLQKCLSIYDSPGKSLSAHRQLVMVAHNEGEAKTKGWNTTAMIDFEWSDFDDASTGTGLLNETNSIWLVKSFERTDESVGKRHNNQAQMDPKDFVENDKNDWVHYRIGLDPDTGFITPDESFFSLSVPRLEVEYCLSEPFVAPCEVLVQNNTLLVVCIFCLAKSVFYLASIIQFRRYNPLITPGDAVESFITRPDPTTKNMCWVTRRPKPFKKPSYRLAWFGSRSWAQGPRQWKTKPRRLGSSSIFGLNSANGDVELNDDWAKTPMGAAMQVNRVQLGLSIAYMAYNGLFTRMISEREWASFSPSFRSLRVSCPKGSQRSTYRLQLLYWWSVPLMAVSGTMHWLVSNYAYTQTYISYPSFPPYRGVQPADKTGIGFSTRATLITFIIGTILAFIPLALAAFKIPGNIVTAANNSAVISAACHSIPAESMEMTDAIPSRERLLELAETGETADADAERTTQILYSMSIQQLKWGVVSRTSGRADDSGHLAFGTMDQEVRPPVNGDWRFKEEHS
;
A
#
# COMPACT_ATOMS: atom_id res chain seq x y z
N MET A 1 -3.19 -19.35 -1.26
CA MET A 1 -1.97 -19.54 -2.06
C MET A 1 -1.80 -18.48 -3.15
N LEU A 2 -2.80 -18.22 -4.00
CA LEU A 2 -2.72 -17.20 -5.07
C LEU A 2 -2.54 -15.74 -4.60
N SER A 3 -3.11 -15.37 -3.46
CA SER A 3 -2.90 -14.06 -2.84
C SER A 3 -1.47 -13.92 -2.28
N ALA A 4 -0.91 -15.00 -1.75
CA ALA A 4 0.42 -15.01 -1.12
C ALA A 4 1.55 -14.77 -2.14
N SER A 5 1.41 -15.23 -3.39
CA SER A 5 2.41 -14.99 -4.44
C SER A 5 2.45 -13.54 -4.97
N SER A 6 1.49 -12.70 -4.57
CA SER A 6 1.48 -11.27 -4.93
C SER A 6 2.20 -10.39 -3.90
N VAL A 7 2.51 -10.94 -2.71
CA VAL A 7 3.17 -10.22 -1.61
C VAL A 7 4.52 -9.62 -2.06
N PRO A 8 5.39 -10.34 -2.77
CA PRO A 8 6.68 -9.77 -3.20
C PRO A 8 6.52 -8.61 -4.18
N LEU A 9 5.53 -8.68 -5.08
CA LEU A 9 5.25 -7.59 -6.01
C LEU A 9 4.80 -6.33 -5.24
N HIS A 10 3.92 -6.48 -4.25
CA HIS A 10 3.50 -5.35 -3.43
C HIS A 10 4.60 -4.79 -2.54
N LEU A 11 5.51 -5.63 -2.02
CA LEU A 11 6.56 -5.21 -1.08
C LEU A 11 7.84 -4.68 -1.74
N PHE A 12 8.20 -5.16 -2.93
CA PHE A 12 9.52 -4.94 -3.51
C PHE A 12 9.51 -4.17 -4.84
N PHE A 13 8.39 -4.13 -5.58
CA PHE A 13 8.39 -3.49 -6.89
C PHE A 13 8.71 -1.98 -6.82
N ASN A 14 8.10 -1.25 -5.89
CA ASN A 14 8.38 0.18 -5.70
C ASN A 14 9.80 0.48 -5.18
N ALA A 15 10.52 -0.54 -4.74
CA ALA A 15 11.92 -0.44 -4.31
C ALA A 15 12.91 -0.67 -5.46
N SER A 16 12.45 -1.37 -6.51
CA SER A 16 13.32 -1.81 -7.61
C SER A 16 13.73 -0.66 -8.52
N VAL A 17 12.95 0.42 -8.53
CA VAL A 17 13.18 1.63 -9.30
C VAL A 17 13.00 2.82 -8.36
N THR A 18 14.06 3.57 -8.15
CA THR A 18 14.05 4.76 -7.28
C THR A 18 14.65 5.96 -8.01
N GLU A 19 14.07 7.12 -7.80
CA GLU A 19 14.68 8.40 -8.20
C GLU A 19 15.80 8.75 -7.22
N SER A 20 16.96 9.17 -7.75
CA SER A 20 18.02 9.70 -6.91
C SER A 20 17.76 11.16 -6.57
N LYS A 21 18.02 11.51 -5.32
CA LYS A 21 18.19 12.90 -4.87
C LYS A 21 19.66 13.16 -4.64
N THR A 22 20.08 14.39 -4.86
CA THR A 22 21.46 14.77 -4.64
C THR A 22 21.57 15.72 -3.46
N SER A 23 22.69 15.61 -2.75
CA SER A 23 23.13 16.60 -1.77
C SER A 23 24.61 16.89 -2.05
N THR A 24 24.97 18.15 -2.15
CA THR A 24 26.34 18.58 -2.34
C THR A 24 26.94 18.99 -1.00
N ASP A 25 28.09 18.43 -0.67
CA ASP A 25 28.98 19.01 0.33
C ASP A 25 29.64 20.24 -0.30
N PHE A 26 30.00 21.21 0.54
CA PHE A 26 30.50 22.50 0.08
C PHE A 26 31.64 22.99 0.94
N GLN A 27 32.43 23.91 0.39
CA GLN A 27 33.43 24.68 1.08
C GLN A 27 32.97 26.12 1.18
N VAL A 28 33.31 26.73 2.32
CA VAL A 28 33.17 28.16 2.55
C VAL A 28 34.56 28.75 2.51
N ILE A 29 34.75 29.71 1.60
CA ILE A 29 35.97 30.48 1.44
C ILE A 29 35.67 31.91 1.83
N VAL A 30 36.34 32.41 2.86
CA VAL A 30 36.31 33.83 3.24
C VAL A 30 37.55 34.49 2.66
N ALA A 31 37.34 35.49 1.79
CA ALA A 31 38.42 36.15 1.07
C ALA A 31 38.05 37.61 0.72
N PRO A 32 39.02 38.50 0.43
CA PRO A 32 38.73 39.82 -0.10
C PRO A 32 38.45 39.77 -1.60
N GLU A 33 37.98 40.87 -2.17
CA GLU A 33 37.77 41.00 -3.62
C GLU A 33 39.06 40.76 -4.43
N SER A 34 40.24 40.95 -3.84
CA SER A 34 41.53 40.67 -4.49
C SER A 34 41.74 39.20 -4.86
N PHE A 35 41.16 38.26 -4.11
CA PHE A 35 41.23 36.82 -4.40
C PHE A 35 40.62 36.51 -5.78
N LEU A 36 39.50 37.15 -6.10
CA LEU A 36 38.80 37.00 -7.38
C LEU A 36 39.59 37.59 -8.56
N ASN A 37 40.66 38.35 -8.30
CA ASN A 37 41.49 39.02 -9.30
C ASN A 37 42.83 38.30 -9.52
N GLY A 38 43.01 37.08 -9.01
CA GLY A 38 44.23 36.28 -9.22
C GLY A 38 45.43 36.72 -8.39
N VAL A 39 45.19 37.37 -7.24
CA VAL A 39 46.26 37.65 -6.27
C VAL A 39 46.71 36.34 -5.61
N PRO A 40 48.02 36.12 -5.38
CA PRO A 40 48.51 34.91 -4.73
C PRO A 40 47.79 34.62 -3.40
N PHE A 41 47.57 33.33 -3.14
CA PHE A 41 46.99 32.84 -1.89
C PHE A 41 47.62 31.53 -1.46
N SER A 42 47.38 31.14 -0.21
CA SER A 42 47.79 29.86 0.34
C SER A 42 46.72 29.31 1.29
N ALA A 43 46.28 28.08 1.08
CA ALA A 43 45.36 27.40 2.00
C ALA A 43 46.08 26.96 3.29
N PRO A 44 45.39 26.95 4.46
CA PRO A 44 43.95 27.15 4.65
C PRO A 44 43.54 28.62 4.91
N GLY A 45 44.48 29.57 4.83
CA GLY A 45 44.26 31.01 5.04
C GLY A 45 44.81 31.55 6.36
N ALA A 46 44.90 32.89 6.49
CA ALA A 46 45.48 33.56 7.67
C ALA A 46 44.70 33.33 8.98
N GLY A 47 43.38 33.13 8.90
CA GLY A 47 42.47 32.89 10.01
C GLY A 47 42.26 31.42 10.37
N ALA A 48 42.96 30.49 9.72
CA ALA A 48 42.74 29.04 9.86
C ALA A 48 43.64 28.33 10.90
N ALA A 49 44.47 29.08 11.65
CA ALA A 49 45.49 28.56 12.59
C ALA A 49 44.96 27.54 13.63
N ARG A 50 43.64 27.48 13.85
CA ARG A 50 42.97 26.57 14.78
C ARG A 50 42.67 25.17 14.22
N TYR A 51 42.74 24.94 12.91
CA TYR A 51 42.17 23.75 12.26
C TYR A 51 43.21 22.94 11.47
N ARG A 52 43.73 21.87 12.08
CA ARG A 52 44.81 20.99 11.58
C ARG A 52 44.49 20.08 10.38
N LEU A 53 43.30 20.15 9.76
CA LEU A 53 42.87 19.16 8.76
C LEU A 53 42.98 19.72 7.34
N LEU A 54 44.21 19.85 6.84
CA LEU A 54 44.44 20.01 5.40
C LEU A 54 44.42 18.62 4.73
N PRO A 55 43.86 18.49 3.51
CA PRO A 55 44.01 17.29 2.71
C PRO A 55 45.50 16.95 2.53
N THR A 56 45.83 15.66 2.47
CA THR A 56 47.21 15.16 2.35
C THR A 56 47.95 15.62 1.09
N ASP A 57 47.25 16.21 0.10
CA ASP A 57 47.79 16.77 -1.14
C ASP A 57 47.47 18.27 -1.28
N LEU A 58 48.32 19.12 -0.68
CA LEU A 58 48.18 20.59 -0.71
C LEU A 58 48.31 21.22 -2.12
N LEU A 59 49.11 20.63 -3.01
CA LEU A 59 49.29 21.14 -4.38
C LEU A 59 48.00 21.02 -5.21
N ASN A 60 47.35 19.85 -5.16
CA ASN A 60 46.05 19.64 -5.82
C ASN A 60 44.95 20.50 -5.20
N TYR A 61 45.09 20.86 -3.92
CA TYR A 61 44.13 21.70 -3.21
C TYR A 61 44.19 23.17 -3.65
N ASN A 62 45.38 23.71 -3.85
CA ASN A 62 45.55 25.08 -4.36
C ASN A 62 45.10 25.18 -5.83
N GLU A 63 45.36 24.18 -6.68
CA GLU A 63 44.86 24.15 -8.07
C GLU A 63 43.33 24.23 -8.13
N PHE A 64 42.64 23.55 -7.22
CA PHE A 64 41.19 23.65 -7.08
C PHE A 64 40.72 25.04 -6.61
N LEU A 65 41.44 25.67 -5.68
CA LEU A 65 41.13 27.04 -5.26
C LEU A 65 41.41 28.05 -6.39
N ASP A 66 42.39 27.81 -7.25
CA ASP A 66 42.65 28.62 -8.45
C ASP A 66 41.45 28.52 -9.43
N GLU A 67 40.90 27.32 -9.62
CA GLU A 67 39.67 27.11 -10.41
C GLU A 67 38.49 27.89 -9.82
N ILE A 68 38.32 27.87 -8.49
CA ILE A 68 37.30 28.66 -7.81
C ILE A 68 37.54 30.16 -8.01
N ALA A 69 38.76 30.65 -7.79
CA ALA A 69 39.08 32.07 -7.94
C ALA A 69 38.76 32.57 -9.36
N ALA A 70 39.08 31.76 -10.38
CA ALA A 70 38.79 32.07 -11.78
C ALA A 70 37.28 32.11 -12.08
N ASN A 71 36.52 31.14 -11.58
CA ASN A 71 35.10 30.98 -11.93
C ASN A 71 34.13 31.74 -11.02
N ALA A 72 34.53 32.08 -9.79
CA ALA A 72 33.62 32.64 -8.78
C ALA A 72 33.03 34.00 -9.17
N THR A 73 33.68 34.75 -10.06
CA THR A 73 33.15 36.03 -10.56
C THR A 73 31.87 35.87 -11.39
N GLU A 74 31.69 34.72 -12.05
CA GLU A 74 30.49 34.39 -12.83
C GLU A 74 29.37 33.76 -11.97
N TRP A 75 29.66 33.44 -10.71
CA TRP A 75 28.70 32.82 -9.82
C TRP A 75 27.62 33.79 -9.37
N LYS A 76 26.56 33.24 -8.78
CA LYS A 76 25.41 34.03 -8.37
C LYS A 76 25.74 34.88 -7.14
N LYS A 77 25.89 36.19 -7.34
CA LYS A 77 26.01 37.18 -6.26
C LYS A 77 24.69 37.28 -5.47
N MET A 78 24.79 37.22 -4.16
CA MET A 78 23.66 37.34 -3.24
C MET A 78 24.04 38.03 -1.94
N ASP A 79 23.01 38.57 -1.27
CA ASP A 79 23.11 39.17 0.06
C ASP A 79 23.38 38.10 1.14
N LEU A 80 23.98 38.52 2.25
CA LEU A 80 24.41 37.66 3.34
C LEU A 80 23.24 36.86 3.93
N GLN A 81 22.11 37.51 4.21
CA GLN A 81 20.92 36.85 4.77
C GLN A 81 20.41 35.73 3.88
N LYS A 82 20.42 35.97 2.56
CA LYS A 82 19.99 34.97 1.58
C LYS A 82 21.00 33.82 1.51
N CYS A 83 22.29 34.11 1.58
CA CYS A 83 23.33 33.10 1.64
C CYS A 83 23.17 32.19 2.87
N LEU A 84 23.03 32.78 4.06
CA LEU A 84 22.82 32.03 5.30
C LEU A 84 21.54 31.19 5.24
N SER A 85 20.45 31.69 4.66
CA SER A 85 19.22 30.89 4.51
C SER A 85 19.42 29.59 3.70
N ILE A 86 20.40 29.56 2.79
CA ILE A 86 20.75 28.39 1.96
C ILE A 86 21.79 27.53 2.69
N TYR A 87 22.90 28.14 3.10
CA TYR A 87 24.11 27.47 3.57
C TYR A 87 24.12 27.14 5.06
N ASP A 88 23.25 27.77 5.84
CA ASP A 88 23.16 27.60 7.30
C ASP A 88 21.92 26.81 7.74
N SER A 89 21.33 26.03 6.82
CA SER A 89 20.17 25.17 7.08
C SER A 89 20.61 23.70 7.24
N PRO A 90 21.07 23.25 8.44
CA PRO A 90 21.68 21.93 8.69
C PRO A 90 20.73 20.72 8.55
N GLY A 91 19.47 20.94 8.14
CA GLY A 91 18.44 19.92 7.94
C GLY A 91 17.85 19.88 6.53
N LYS A 92 18.44 20.62 5.58
CA LYS A 92 18.02 20.65 4.18
C LYS A 92 19.18 20.19 3.30
N SER A 93 18.90 19.24 2.39
CA SER A 93 19.85 18.84 1.37
C SER A 93 20.16 20.01 0.43
N LEU A 94 21.42 20.16 0.04
CA LEU A 94 21.85 21.22 -0.86
C LEU A 94 21.90 20.65 -2.28
N SER A 95 20.94 21.00 -3.14
CA SER A 95 20.80 20.40 -4.47
C SER A 95 20.96 21.37 -5.65
N ALA A 96 20.85 22.67 -5.39
CA ALA A 96 20.88 23.72 -6.42
C ALA A 96 22.14 24.59 -6.37
N HIS A 97 22.96 24.42 -5.33
CA HIS A 97 24.18 25.19 -5.12
C HIS A 97 25.29 24.26 -4.62
N ARG A 98 26.53 24.74 -4.67
CA ARG A 98 27.68 23.98 -4.16
C ARG A 98 28.64 24.90 -3.43
N GLN A 99 29.75 25.33 -4.03
CA GLN A 99 30.75 26.11 -3.31
C GLN A 99 30.26 27.51 -2.94
N LEU A 100 30.80 28.05 -1.86
CA LEU A 100 30.47 29.38 -1.34
C LEU A 100 31.74 30.21 -1.11
N VAL A 101 31.80 31.39 -1.73
CA VAL A 101 32.80 32.41 -1.45
C VAL A 101 32.11 33.60 -0.77
N MET A 102 32.56 33.94 0.43
CA MET A 102 32.16 35.15 1.17
C MET A 102 33.21 36.22 0.96
N VAL A 103 32.82 37.33 0.34
CA VAL A 103 33.71 38.46 0.12
C VAL A 103 33.65 39.36 1.35
N ALA A 104 34.80 39.51 2.02
CA ALA A 104 34.92 40.25 3.27
C ALA A 104 36.08 41.24 3.24
N HIS A 105 35.94 42.33 3.98
CA HIS A 105 36.98 43.35 4.18
C HIS A 105 37.15 43.66 5.67
N ASN A 106 38.27 44.27 6.03
CA ASN A 106 38.49 44.74 7.39
C ASN A 106 37.48 45.82 7.77
N GLU A 107 37.05 45.83 9.02
CA GLU A 107 36.23 46.89 9.60
C GLU A 107 36.92 48.25 9.40
N GLY A 108 36.22 49.19 8.78
CA GLY A 108 36.73 50.53 8.49
C GLY A 108 37.56 50.65 7.21
N GLU A 109 37.83 49.56 6.49
CA GLU A 109 38.44 49.58 5.15
C GLU A 109 37.39 49.33 4.07
N ALA A 110 37.47 50.06 2.95
CA ALA A 110 36.58 49.82 1.81
C ALA A 110 36.97 48.58 0.99
N LYS A 111 38.28 48.24 0.94
CA LYS A 111 38.82 47.07 0.24
C LYS A 111 40.10 46.61 0.91
N THR A 112 40.14 45.35 1.31
CA THR A 112 41.34 44.72 1.87
C THR A 112 42.05 43.92 0.77
N LYS A 113 43.39 43.97 0.72
CA LYS A 113 44.17 43.22 -0.28
C LYS A 113 44.47 41.79 0.13
N GLY A 114 44.47 41.52 1.43
CA GLY A 114 44.82 40.24 2.04
C GLY A 114 45.36 40.45 3.45
N TRP A 115 45.76 39.38 4.09
CA TRP A 115 46.18 39.36 5.49
C TRP A 115 47.56 38.72 5.61
N ASN A 116 48.44 39.33 6.40
CA ASN A 116 49.75 38.76 6.67
C ASN A 116 49.64 37.77 7.84
N THR A 117 49.91 36.49 7.57
CA THR A 117 49.73 35.40 8.53
C THR A 117 50.67 35.52 9.73
N THR A 118 51.93 35.92 9.54
CA THR A 118 52.91 36.07 10.63
C THR A 118 52.62 37.24 11.56
N ALA A 119 51.94 38.28 11.07
CA ALA A 119 51.59 39.44 11.87
C ALA A 119 50.38 39.21 12.80
N MET A 120 49.62 38.13 12.60
CA MET A 120 48.34 37.88 13.27
C MET A 120 48.38 36.77 14.32
N ILE A 121 49.41 35.94 14.32
CA ILE A 121 49.55 34.79 15.22
C ILE A 121 50.50 35.18 16.37
N ASP A 122 50.06 35.03 17.62
CA ASP A 122 50.78 35.45 18.83
C ASP A 122 51.39 34.26 19.59
N PHE A 123 52.05 33.33 18.89
CA PHE A 123 52.63 32.11 19.49
C PHE A 123 54.05 31.81 19.00
N GLU A 124 54.89 31.30 19.91
CA GLU A 124 56.26 30.88 19.61
C GLU A 124 56.23 29.57 18.80
N TRP A 125 56.81 29.60 17.60
CA TRP A 125 56.62 28.62 16.51
C TRP A 125 57.32 27.26 16.70
N SER A 126 57.69 26.88 17.93
CA SER A 126 58.52 25.70 18.20
C SER A 126 57.77 24.35 18.18
N ASP A 127 56.44 24.36 18.07
CA ASP A 127 55.61 23.14 17.99
C ASP A 127 55.16 22.77 16.55
N PHE A 128 55.62 23.52 15.54
CA PHE A 128 55.19 23.41 14.14
C PHE A 128 56.28 22.89 13.16
N ASP A 129 57.33 22.26 13.68
CA ASP A 129 58.43 21.68 12.90
C ASP A 129 58.05 20.35 12.21
N ASP A 130 57.12 20.40 11.25
CA ASP A 130 57.09 19.42 10.16
C ASP A 130 57.20 20.15 8.82
N ALA A 131 58.44 20.23 8.34
CA ALA A 131 58.92 20.99 7.18
C ALA A 131 58.41 20.46 5.82
N SER A 132 57.26 19.79 5.77
CA SER A 132 56.67 19.24 4.53
C SER A 132 55.55 20.09 3.94
N THR A 133 55.14 21.18 4.59
CA THR A 133 54.06 22.06 4.11
C THR A 133 54.54 23.51 3.86
N GLY A 134 55.02 23.77 2.64
CA GLY A 134 54.97 25.10 1.98
C GLY A 134 55.31 26.35 2.82
N THR A 135 56.40 26.35 3.57
CA THR A 135 56.82 27.43 4.49
C THR A 135 57.23 28.75 3.81
N GLY A 136 57.19 28.87 2.48
CA GLY A 136 57.65 30.04 1.74
C GLY A 136 56.67 31.22 1.65
N LEU A 137 55.36 31.01 1.83
CA LEU A 137 54.31 32.01 1.56
C LEU A 137 53.71 32.66 2.81
N LEU A 138 54.17 32.31 4.01
CA LEU A 138 53.59 32.79 5.27
C LEU A 138 53.93 34.25 5.59
N ASN A 139 55.01 34.77 4.99
CA ASN A 139 55.47 36.15 5.20
C ASN A 139 54.90 37.14 4.16
N GLU A 140 54.12 36.65 3.21
CA GLU A 140 53.44 37.47 2.20
C GLU A 140 51.97 37.69 2.57
N THR A 141 51.35 38.73 2.00
CA THR A 141 49.92 38.99 2.20
C THR A 141 49.10 37.92 1.49
N ASN A 142 48.44 37.05 2.26
CA ASN A 142 47.58 35.99 1.76
C ASN A 142 46.19 36.56 1.46
N SER A 143 45.68 36.34 0.25
CA SER A 143 44.34 36.78 -0.15
C SER A 143 43.21 35.83 0.32
N ILE A 144 43.50 34.84 1.15
CA ILE A 144 42.48 33.99 1.80
C ILE A 144 42.52 34.16 3.31
N TRP A 145 41.35 34.40 3.91
CA TRP A 145 41.17 34.43 5.36
C TRP A 145 40.99 33.01 5.89
N LEU A 146 40.00 32.28 5.38
CA LEU A 146 39.64 30.95 5.88
C LEU A 146 39.05 30.12 4.74
N VAL A 147 39.47 28.87 4.65
CA VAL A 147 38.74 27.83 3.91
C VAL A 147 38.30 26.73 4.85
N LYS A 148 37.02 26.35 4.78
CA LYS A 148 36.47 25.29 5.60
C LYS A 148 35.47 24.44 4.82
N SER A 149 35.59 23.13 4.94
CA SER A 149 34.63 22.18 4.37
C SER A 149 33.47 21.92 5.32
N PHE A 150 32.29 21.74 4.73
CA PHE A 150 31.05 21.39 5.42
C PHE A 150 30.41 20.19 4.73
N GLU A 151 30.15 19.16 5.53
CA GLU A 151 29.41 17.98 5.10
C GLU A 151 27.91 18.23 5.23
N ARG A 152 27.18 18.11 4.12
CA ARG A 152 25.72 18.21 4.03
C ARG A 152 25.03 16.86 4.09
N THR A 153 25.77 15.79 4.33
CA THR A 153 25.23 14.44 4.29
C THR A 153 24.00 14.29 5.19
N ASP A 154 22.96 13.61 4.71
CA ASP A 154 21.74 13.30 5.46
C ASP A 154 22.01 12.43 6.70
N GLU A 155 23.24 11.96 6.91
CA GLU A 155 23.67 11.33 8.16
C GLU A 155 23.62 12.30 9.34
N SER A 156 24.03 13.55 9.14
CA SER A 156 23.95 14.60 10.15
C SER A 156 22.50 14.96 10.43
N VAL A 157 21.63 14.97 9.40
CA VAL A 157 20.19 15.26 9.54
C VAL A 157 19.44 14.11 10.23
N GLY A 158 19.75 12.85 9.88
CA GLY A 158 19.14 11.65 10.45
C GLY A 158 19.64 11.30 11.85
N LYS A 159 20.94 11.46 12.15
CA LYS A 159 21.48 11.32 13.52
C LYS A 159 20.99 12.44 14.45
N ARG A 160 20.80 13.67 13.94
CA ARG A 160 20.24 14.79 14.72
C ARG A 160 18.76 14.60 15.07
N HIS A 161 18.01 13.80 14.30
CA HIS A 161 16.61 13.48 14.63
C HIS A 161 16.48 12.30 15.63
N ASN A 162 17.38 11.31 15.57
CA ASN A 162 17.37 10.17 16.51
C ASN A 162 18.05 10.48 17.86
N ASN A 163 18.88 11.51 17.97
CA ASN A 163 19.53 11.89 19.23
C ASN A 163 18.60 12.63 20.21
N GLN A 164 17.27 12.41 20.14
CA GLN A 164 16.32 12.86 21.16
C GLN A 164 15.87 11.75 22.11
N ALA A 165 16.43 10.55 22.01
CA ALA A 165 16.35 9.56 23.06
C ALA A 165 17.77 9.26 23.56
N GLN A 166 18.06 9.75 24.78
CA GLN A 166 19.17 9.33 25.62
C GLN A 166 20.54 9.97 25.32
N MET A 167 20.83 11.09 26.00
CA MET A 167 22.20 11.55 26.24
C MET A 167 22.72 10.99 27.57
N ASP A 168 24.02 10.64 27.63
CA ASP A 168 24.88 11.05 28.76
C ASP A 168 25.95 12.04 28.23
N PRO A 169 26.01 13.30 28.71
CA PRO A 169 26.59 14.45 27.99
C PRO A 169 28.11 14.67 28.07
N LYS A 170 28.94 13.68 28.44
CA LYS A 170 30.37 13.94 28.78
C LYS A 170 31.43 13.48 27.78
N ASP A 171 31.08 12.65 26.79
CA ASP A 171 32.08 12.03 25.91
C ASP A 171 32.10 12.53 24.45
N PHE A 172 31.26 13.52 24.10
CA PHE A 172 31.47 14.33 22.90
C PHE A 172 32.08 15.65 23.36
N VAL A 173 33.40 15.68 23.42
CA VAL A 173 34.28 16.80 23.83
C VAL A 173 33.58 18.16 23.73
N GLU A 174 33.59 18.85 24.87
CA GLU A 174 32.87 20.05 25.29
C GLU A 174 33.07 21.33 24.43
N ASN A 175 33.47 21.24 23.14
CA ASN A 175 33.86 22.41 22.34
C ASN A 175 33.23 22.57 20.94
N ASP A 176 32.29 21.72 20.50
CA ASP A 176 31.66 21.88 19.16
C ASP A 176 30.14 22.12 19.23
N LYS A 177 29.76 23.16 19.99
CA LYS A 177 28.39 23.67 19.99
C LYS A 177 28.07 24.29 18.62
N ASN A 178 27.53 23.48 17.71
CA ASN A 178 26.93 23.85 16.43
C ASN A 178 27.87 23.84 15.21
N ASP A 179 27.72 22.80 14.40
CA ASP A 179 28.34 22.63 13.08
C ASP A 179 27.68 23.53 11.99
N TRP A 180 27.28 24.74 12.37
CA TRP A 180 26.63 25.73 11.51
C TRP A 180 27.68 26.58 10.81
N VAL A 181 27.38 27.06 9.61
CA VAL A 181 28.34 27.85 8.83
C VAL A 181 28.71 29.11 9.62
N HIS A 182 27.72 29.83 10.13
CA HIS A 182 27.98 31.08 10.86
C HIS A 182 28.80 30.84 12.13
N TYR A 183 28.45 29.83 12.94
CA TYR A 183 29.18 29.52 14.16
C TYR A 183 30.62 29.07 13.88
N ARG A 184 30.80 28.21 12.88
CA ARG A 184 32.09 27.57 12.56
C ARG A 184 33.10 28.52 11.92
N ILE A 185 32.65 29.67 11.43
CA ILE A 185 33.49 30.76 10.91
C ILE A 185 33.50 31.99 11.83
N GLY A 186 32.76 31.99 12.94
CA GLY A 186 32.68 33.13 13.86
C GLY A 186 31.92 34.33 13.29
N LEU A 187 30.97 34.10 12.39
CA LEU A 187 30.11 35.12 11.78
C LEU A 187 28.87 35.37 12.65
N ASP A 188 28.63 36.64 12.97
CA ASP A 188 27.36 37.10 13.50
C ASP A 188 26.34 37.23 12.36
N PRO A 189 25.25 36.44 12.37
CA PRO A 189 24.27 36.44 11.29
C PRO A 189 23.48 37.75 11.16
N ASP A 190 23.36 38.53 12.23
CA ASP A 190 22.57 39.77 12.22
C ASP A 190 23.40 40.97 11.75
N THR A 191 24.66 41.03 12.19
CA THR A 191 25.55 42.16 11.92
C THR A 191 26.48 41.94 10.72
N GLY A 192 26.69 40.69 10.32
CA GLY A 192 27.57 40.33 9.20
C GLY A 192 29.07 40.42 9.50
N PHE A 193 29.44 40.60 10.76
CA PHE A 193 30.82 40.64 11.19
C PHE A 193 31.34 39.26 11.55
N ILE A 194 32.55 38.95 11.07
CA ILE A 194 33.34 37.81 11.52
C ILE A 194 34.30 38.31 12.60
N THR A 195 34.16 37.75 13.79
CA THR A 195 35.03 38.07 14.93
C THR A 195 36.06 36.96 15.15
N PRO A 196 37.35 37.22 14.92
CA PRO A 196 38.43 36.28 15.24
C PRO A 196 38.45 35.95 16.73
N ASP A 197 38.84 34.72 17.08
CA ASP A 197 38.95 34.29 18.48
C ASP A 197 40.24 34.86 19.10
N GLU A 198 40.09 35.76 20.07
CA GLU A 198 41.18 36.46 20.77
C GLU A 198 42.13 35.52 21.53
N SER A 199 41.77 34.24 21.71
CA SER A 199 42.62 33.24 22.37
C SER A 199 43.72 32.65 21.47
N PHE A 200 43.62 32.81 20.14
CA PHE A 200 44.56 32.25 19.16
C PHE A 200 45.25 33.31 18.29
N PHE A 201 44.67 34.50 18.21
CA PHE A 201 45.15 35.61 17.40
C PHE A 201 45.56 36.77 18.30
N SER A 202 46.54 37.58 17.86
CA SER A 202 46.97 38.75 18.62
C SER A 202 45.81 39.73 18.86
N LEU A 203 45.89 40.54 19.92
CA LEU A 203 44.85 41.53 20.28
C LEU A 203 44.57 42.59 19.19
N SER A 204 45.33 42.59 18.09
CA SER A 204 45.32 43.56 16.99
C SER A 204 44.66 43.08 15.69
N VAL A 205 43.98 41.93 15.67
CA VAL A 205 43.33 41.46 14.45
C VAL A 205 42.02 42.23 14.18
N PRO A 206 41.82 42.78 12.96
CA PRO A 206 40.61 43.50 12.61
C PRO A 206 39.41 42.55 12.53
N ARG A 207 38.24 43.02 12.98
CA ARG A 207 36.96 42.38 12.66
C ARG A 207 36.73 42.49 11.16
N LEU A 208 36.11 41.48 10.56
CA LEU A 208 35.84 41.46 9.12
C LEU A 208 34.35 41.66 8.88
N GLU A 209 33.98 42.49 7.91
CA GLU A 209 32.60 42.66 7.47
C GLU A 209 32.39 41.90 6.16
N VAL A 210 31.36 41.05 6.09
CA VAL A 210 30.99 40.33 4.88
C VAL A 210 30.07 41.21 4.02
N GLU A 211 30.56 41.64 2.86
CA GLU A 211 29.81 42.52 1.95
C GLU A 211 28.79 41.73 1.13
N TYR A 212 29.19 40.59 0.56
CA TYR A 212 28.31 39.73 -0.24
C TYR A 212 28.84 38.31 -0.36
N CYS A 213 27.99 37.42 -0.88
CA CYS A 213 28.31 36.02 -1.11
C CYS A 213 28.19 35.67 -2.59
N LEU A 214 29.09 34.82 -3.06
CA LEU A 214 29.09 34.21 -4.39
C LEU A 214 28.84 32.71 -4.22
N SER A 215 27.75 32.23 -4.79
CA SER A 215 27.35 30.81 -4.69
C SER A 215 27.38 30.16 -6.05
N GLU A 216 28.13 29.05 -6.13
CA GLU A 216 28.22 28.25 -7.34
C GLU A 216 26.86 27.59 -7.62
N PRO A 217 26.25 27.82 -8.80
CA PRO A 217 25.04 27.11 -9.20
C PRO A 217 25.38 25.65 -9.52
N PHE A 218 24.61 24.72 -8.97
CA PHE A 218 24.79 23.29 -9.23
C PHE A 218 23.52 22.70 -9.82
N VAL A 219 23.68 21.97 -10.94
CA VAL A 219 22.59 21.21 -11.55
C VAL A 219 22.86 19.74 -11.27
N ALA A 220 22.08 19.19 -10.34
CA ALA A 220 22.11 17.79 -10.02
C ALA A 220 21.75 16.91 -11.23
N PRO A 221 22.53 15.85 -11.55
CA PRO A 221 22.08 14.85 -12.49
C PRO A 221 20.89 14.09 -11.87
N CYS A 222 19.75 14.12 -12.54
CA CYS A 222 18.58 13.35 -12.16
C CYS A 222 18.72 11.94 -12.75
N GLU A 223 18.99 10.96 -11.89
CA GLU A 223 19.23 9.58 -12.31
C GLU A 223 18.16 8.63 -11.75
N VAL A 224 17.79 7.65 -12.57
CA VAL A 224 16.91 6.56 -12.15
C VAL A 224 17.78 5.38 -11.75
N LEU A 225 17.77 5.06 -10.45
CA LEU A 225 18.51 3.94 -9.90
C LEU A 225 17.66 2.68 -9.96
N VAL A 226 18.21 1.63 -10.58
CA VAL A 226 17.57 0.32 -10.66
C VAL A 226 18.31 -0.66 -9.76
N GLN A 227 17.60 -1.19 -8.76
CA GLN A 227 18.14 -2.20 -7.86
C GLN A 227 17.93 -3.61 -8.43
N ASN A 228 18.97 -4.13 -9.09
CA ASN A 228 18.93 -5.41 -9.80
C ASN A 228 18.52 -6.59 -8.90
N ASN A 229 18.99 -6.64 -7.65
CA ASN A 229 18.65 -7.72 -6.72
C ASN A 229 17.14 -7.76 -6.42
N THR A 230 16.56 -6.59 -6.14
CA THR A 230 15.14 -6.46 -5.80
C THR A 230 14.26 -6.74 -7.01
N LEU A 231 14.66 -6.24 -8.18
CA LEU A 231 13.98 -6.53 -9.44
C LEU A 231 13.99 -8.02 -9.78
N LEU A 232 15.14 -8.69 -9.61
CA LEU A 232 15.28 -10.13 -9.84
C LEU A 232 14.30 -10.94 -8.97
N VAL A 233 14.20 -10.61 -7.67
CA VAL A 233 13.24 -11.25 -6.76
C VAL A 233 11.82 -11.11 -7.30
N VAL A 234 11.39 -9.89 -7.67
CA VAL A 234 10.05 -9.66 -8.23
C VAL A 234 9.83 -10.49 -9.50
N CYS A 235 10.80 -10.54 -10.40
CA CYS A 235 10.74 -11.32 -11.64
C CYS A 235 10.56 -12.83 -11.38
N ILE A 236 11.34 -13.41 -10.45
CA ILE A 236 11.24 -14.83 -10.07
C ILE A 236 9.84 -15.16 -9.56
N PHE A 237 9.27 -14.33 -8.68
CA PHE A 237 7.93 -14.55 -8.14
C PHE A 237 6.83 -14.39 -9.21
N CYS A 238 7.00 -13.44 -10.14
CA CYS A 238 6.07 -13.28 -11.27
C CYS A 238 6.11 -14.50 -12.21
N LEU A 239 7.30 -15.03 -12.50
CA LEU A 239 7.48 -16.25 -13.30
C LEU A 239 6.89 -17.48 -12.59
N ALA A 240 7.18 -17.67 -11.31
CA ALA A 240 6.60 -18.77 -10.54
C ALA A 240 5.06 -18.71 -10.53
N LYS A 241 4.50 -17.49 -10.40
CA LYS A 241 3.07 -17.25 -10.42
C LYS A 241 2.45 -17.53 -11.80
N SER A 242 3.09 -17.11 -12.89
CA SER A 242 2.60 -17.36 -14.26
C SER A 242 2.62 -18.84 -14.61
N VAL A 243 3.68 -19.56 -14.24
CA VAL A 243 3.77 -21.02 -14.40
C VAL A 243 2.67 -21.73 -13.61
N PHE A 244 2.43 -21.31 -12.35
CA PHE A 244 1.35 -21.88 -11.54
C PHE A 244 -0.05 -21.64 -12.15
N TYR A 245 -0.31 -20.45 -12.71
CA TYR A 245 -1.56 -20.17 -13.43
C TYR A 245 -1.72 -21.05 -14.65
N LEU A 246 -0.67 -21.18 -15.46
CA LEU A 246 -0.70 -22.01 -16.66
C LEU A 246 -0.95 -23.48 -16.30
N ALA A 247 -0.23 -24.02 -15.31
CA ALA A 247 -0.42 -25.37 -14.82
C ALA A 247 -1.85 -25.59 -14.28
N SER A 248 -2.38 -24.63 -13.52
CA SER A 248 -3.77 -24.68 -13.02
C SER A 248 -4.79 -24.69 -14.16
N ILE A 249 -4.60 -23.84 -15.17
CA ILE A 249 -5.51 -23.80 -16.34
C ILE A 249 -5.47 -25.13 -17.08
N ILE A 250 -4.29 -25.70 -17.31
CA ILE A 250 -4.13 -27.00 -18.01
C ILE A 250 -4.79 -28.12 -17.21
N GLN A 251 -4.55 -28.17 -15.89
CA GLN A 251 -5.07 -29.21 -15.00
C GLN A 251 -6.60 -29.15 -14.88
N PHE A 252 -7.17 -27.95 -14.73
CA PHE A 252 -8.60 -27.75 -14.49
C PHE A 252 -9.41 -27.42 -15.76
N ARG A 253 -8.82 -27.52 -16.96
CA ARG A 253 -9.49 -27.17 -18.23
C ARG A 253 -10.80 -27.93 -18.49
N ARG A 254 -10.93 -29.14 -17.95
CA ARG A 254 -12.12 -30.01 -18.11
C ARG A 254 -13.10 -29.92 -16.94
N TYR A 255 -12.77 -29.16 -15.89
CA TYR A 255 -13.65 -29.01 -14.74
C TYR A 255 -14.69 -27.94 -15.03
N ASN A 256 -15.97 -28.22 -14.75
CA ASN A 256 -17.07 -27.25 -14.82
C ASN A 256 -17.42 -26.77 -13.41
N PRO A 257 -16.69 -25.79 -12.86
CA PRO A 257 -16.98 -25.28 -11.52
C PRO A 257 -18.32 -24.53 -11.51
N LEU A 258 -19.04 -24.61 -10.39
CA LEU A 258 -20.20 -23.76 -10.11
C LEU A 258 -19.69 -22.37 -9.71
N ILE A 259 -19.78 -21.40 -10.63
CA ILE A 259 -19.19 -20.06 -10.46
C ILE A 259 -20.22 -19.07 -9.92
N THR A 260 -21.47 -19.21 -10.37
CA THR A 260 -22.55 -18.29 -10.05
C THR A 260 -23.66 -18.96 -9.24
N PRO A 261 -24.48 -18.18 -8.50
CA PRO A 261 -25.67 -18.72 -7.84
C PRO A 261 -26.62 -19.41 -8.83
N GLY A 262 -26.69 -18.94 -10.08
CA GLY A 262 -27.49 -19.57 -11.13
C GLY A 262 -26.97 -20.95 -11.52
N ASP A 263 -25.64 -21.14 -11.62
CA ASP A 263 -25.05 -22.48 -11.86
C ASP A 263 -25.46 -23.45 -10.73
N ALA A 264 -25.46 -22.97 -9.49
CA ALA A 264 -25.89 -23.78 -8.34
C ALA A 264 -27.38 -24.12 -8.40
N VAL A 265 -28.25 -23.16 -8.72
CA VAL A 265 -29.70 -23.39 -8.86
C VAL A 265 -30.01 -24.35 -10.01
N GLU A 266 -29.39 -24.15 -11.18
CA GLU A 266 -29.53 -25.06 -12.32
C GLU A 266 -29.12 -26.49 -11.93
N SER A 267 -27.97 -26.63 -11.25
CA SER A 267 -27.48 -27.94 -10.81
C SER A 267 -28.41 -28.58 -9.78
N PHE A 268 -28.94 -27.83 -8.82
CA PHE A 268 -29.82 -28.37 -7.77
C PHE A 268 -31.25 -28.63 -8.24
N ILE A 269 -31.76 -27.92 -9.24
CA ILE A 269 -33.05 -28.24 -9.88
C ILE A 269 -32.89 -29.51 -10.71
N THR A 270 -31.85 -29.60 -11.53
CA THR A 270 -31.62 -30.75 -12.42
C THR A 270 -31.29 -32.02 -11.63
N ARG A 271 -30.58 -31.88 -10.51
CA ARG A 271 -30.22 -32.98 -9.60
C ARG A 271 -30.51 -32.59 -8.14
N PRO A 272 -31.76 -32.79 -7.67
CA PRO A 272 -32.16 -32.47 -6.31
C PRO A 272 -31.37 -33.28 -5.28
N ASP A 273 -30.84 -32.61 -4.25
CA ASP A 273 -30.13 -33.29 -3.17
C ASP A 273 -31.14 -33.93 -2.20
N PRO A 274 -31.11 -35.25 -1.97
CA PRO A 274 -32.04 -35.92 -1.08
C PRO A 274 -31.94 -35.43 0.37
N THR A 275 -30.79 -34.88 0.79
CA THR A 275 -30.57 -34.43 2.17
C THR A 275 -31.31 -33.14 2.52
N THR A 276 -31.75 -32.37 1.53
CA THR A 276 -32.43 -31.07 1.70
C THR A 276 -33.93 -31.14 1.38
N LYS A 277 -34.47 -32.34 1.16
CA LYS A 277 -35.90 -32.55 0.90
C LYS A 277 -36.74 -32.03 2.07
N ASN A 278 -37.84 -31.33 1.78
CA ASN A 278 -38.74 -30.70 2.76
C ASN A 278 -38.08 -29.59 3.64
N MET A 279 -36.96 -29.01 3.19
CA MET A 279 -36.25 -27.94 3.92
C MET A 279 -36.39 -26.55 3.29
N CYS A 280 -37.36 -26.32 2.39
CA CYS A 280 -37.47 -25.13 1.52
C CYS A 280 -37.51 -23.76 2.25
N TRP A 281 -37.72 -23.75 3.57
CA TRP A 281 -37.77 -22.59 4.46
C TRP A 281 -36.51 -22.37 5.33
N VAL A 282 -35.46 -23.19 5.17
CA VAL A 282 -34.28 -23.14 6.05
C VAL A 282 -33.47 -21.86 5.84
N THR A 283 -33.12 -21.19 6.95
CA THR A 283 -32.22 -20.03 6.97
C THR A 283 -30.96 -20.31 7.80
N ARG A 284 -29.95 -19.42 7.71
CA ARG A 284 -28.56 -19.53 8.20
C ARG A 284 -28.31 -20.10 9.62
N ARG A 285 -29.32 -20.34 10.49
CA ARG A 285 -29.12 -20.93 11.83
C ARG A 285 -30.22 -21.91 12.27
N PRO A 286 -30.02 -23.23 12.15
CA PRO A 286 -30.55 -24.18 13.13
C PRO A 286 -29.56 -24.28 14.31
N LYS A 287 -30.03 -24.20 15.56
CA LYS A 287 -29.16 -24.52 16.73
C LYS A 287 -28.70 -25.99 16.63
N PRO A 288 -27.45 -26.32 16.98
CA PRO A 288 -27.02 -27.71 17.07
C PRO A 288 -27.71 -28.36 18.28
N PHE A 289 -28.38 -29.50 18.11
CA PHE A 289 -28.84 -30.32 19.23
C PHE A 289 -27.78 -31.37 19.62
N LYS A 290 -27.67 -31.61 20.93
CA LYS A 290 -26.63 -32.44 21.59
C LYS A 290 -26.64 -33.87 21.03
N LYS A 291 -25.43 -34.39 20.75
CA LYS A 291 -25.16 -35.77 20.36
C LYS A 291 -25.63 -36.76 21.45
N PRO A 292 -26.08 -37.98 21.12
CA PRO A 292 -25.97 -39.08 22.06
C PRO A 292 -24.49 -39.51 22.15
N SER A 293 -24.06 -39.87 23.34
CA SER A 293 -22.68 -40.24 23.66
C SER A 293 -22.39 -41.68 23.24
N TYR A 294 -21.87 -41.89 22.04
CA TYR A 294 -20.85 -42.93 21.81
C TYR A 294 -20.07 -42.64 20.52
N ARG A 295 -18.77 -42.96 20.59
CA ARG A 295 -17.70 -42.57 19.68
C ARG A 295 -17.67 -43.48 18.45
N LEU A 296 -17.64 -42.88 17.26
CA LEU A 296 -16.74 -43.13 16.10
C LEU A 296 -17.39 -42.47 14.86
N ALA A 297 -16.89 -41.31 14.41
CA ALA A 297 -17.45 -40.61 13.24
C ALA A 297 -16.38 -39.76 12.53
N TRP A 298 -15.69 -40.36 11.56
CA TRP A 298 -14.94 -39.62 10.52
C TRP A 298 -15.58 -39.74 9.13
N PHE A 299 -16.47 -40.72 8.93
CA PHE A 299 -17.33 -40.82 7.76
C PHE A 299 -18.70 -41.30 8.22
N GLY A 300 -19.73 -40.47 8.10
CA GLY A 300 -21.06 -40.80 8.58
C GLY A 300 -22.11 -39.85 8.02
N SER A 301 -22.87 -40.37 7.06
CA SER A 301 -24.06 -39.77 6.47
C SER A 301 -24.97 -39.17 7.55
N ARG A 302 -25.32 -37.88 7.40
CA ARG A 302 -26.26 -37.18 8.27
C ARG A 302 -27.67 -37.44 7.75
N SER A 303 -28.46 -38.23 8.47
CA SER A 303 -29.90 -38.31 8.25
C SER A 303 -30.58 -37.07 8.85
N TRP A 304 -31.42 -36.41 8.04
CA TRP A 304 -32.22 -35.25 8.39
C TRP A 304 -33.71 -35.66 8.43
N ALA A 305 -34.38 -35.45 9.56
CA ALA A 305 -35.84 -35.54 9.71
C ALA A 305 -36.25 -34.81 11.00
N GLN A 306 -37.47 -34.30 11.22
CA GLN A 306 -38.63 -33.86 10.44
C GLN A 306 -39.43 -32.93 11.41
N GLY A 307 -40.20 -31.95 10.90
CA GLY A 307 -41.18 -31.20 11.71
C GLY A 307 -41.34 -29.70 11.35
N PRO A 308 -42.58 -29.17 11.24
CA PRO A 308 -42.85 -27.80 10.77
C PRO A 308 -42.52 -26.74 11.84
N ARG A 309 -41.95 -25.60 11.41
CA ARG A 309 -41.67 -24.43 12.27
C ARG A 309 -42.12 -23.13 11.60
N GLN A 310 -42.74 -22.25 12.40
CA GLN A 310 -43.35 -20.99 11.96
C GLN A 310 -42.31 -19.89 11.72
N TRP A 311 -42.41 -19.23 10.56
CA TRP A 311 -41.57 -18.09 10.16
C TRP A 311 -41.89 -16.83 10.99
N LYS A 312 -40.86 -16.20 11.57
CA LYS A 312 -40.94 -14.87 12.19
C LYS A 312 -39.80 -13.99 11.71
N THR A 313 -40.11 -12.85 11.10
CA THR A 313 -39.14 -11.79 10.81
C THR A 313 -38.73 -11.13 12.13
N LYS A 314 -37.45 -11.23 12.49
CA LYS A 314 -36.89 -10.44 13.60
C LYS A 314 -36.30 -9.14 13.06
N PRO A 315 -36.57 -7.97 13.69
CA PRO A 315 -35.85 -6.75 13.37
C PRO A 315 -34.36 -6.91 13.72
N ARG A 316 -33.48 -6.50 12.80
CA ARG A 316 -32.03 -6.47 13.00
C ARG A 316 -31.70 -5.44 14.07
N ARG A 317 -31.37 -5.87 15.29
CA ARG A 317 -30.58 -5.05 16.22
C ARG A 317 -29.14 -5.06 15.73
N LEU A 318 -28.69 -3.91 15.25
CA LEU A 318 -27.30 -3.57 15.04
C LEU A 318 -26.67 -3.46 16.44
N GLY A 319 -25.75 -4.35 16.78
CA GLY A 319 -25.11 -4.34 18.09
C GLY A 319 -23.82 -5.14 18.07
N SER A 320 -22.72 -4.38 18.14
CA SER A 320 -21.41 -4.62 18.78
C SER A 320 -20.79 -6.02 18.65
N SER A 321 -19.51 -6.17 18.28
CA SER A 321 -18.38 -5.27 18.53
C SER A 321 -17.20 -5.77 17.68
N SER A 322 -16.68 -4.93 16.79
CA SER A 322 -15.31 -5.06 16.28
C SER A 322 -14.42 -4.23 17.20
N ILE A 323 -13.76 -4.90 18.15
CA ILE A 323 -12.70 -4.28 18.94
C ILE A 323 -11.47 -4.18 18.03
N PHE A 324 -11.36 -3.06 17.32
CA PHE A 324 -10.08 -2.57 16.83
C PHE A 324 -9.71 -1.37 17.71
N GLY A 325 -9.20 -1.67 18.90
CA GLY A 325 -8.60 -0.69 19.80
C GLY A 325 -7.10 -0.91 19.82
N LEU A 326 -6.34 0.13 19.45
CA LEU A 326 -4.92 0.25 19.78
C LEU A 326 -4.77 0.14 21.29
N ASN A 327 -3.92 -0.80 21.75
CA ASN A 327 -3.60 -0.92 23.16
C ASN A 327 -2.54 0.14 23.51
N SER A 328 -2.82 0.96 24.51
CA SER A 328 -1.94 2.06 24.98
C SER A 328 -0.64 1.56 25.64
N ALA A 329 -0.46 0.25 25.79
CA ALA A 329 0.74 -0.38 26.33
C ALA A 329 1.80 -0.72 25.25
N ASN A 330 1.53 -0.45 23.97
CA ASN A 330 2.52 -0.65 22.93
C ASN A 330 3.45 0.58 22.91
N GLY A 331 4.69 0.39 23.34
CA GLY A 331 5.74 1.40 23.19
C GLY A 331 5.94 1.78 21.72
N ASP A 332 6.48 2.98 21.50
CA ASP A 332 6.82 3.47 20.18
C ASP A 332 7.75 2.48 19.47
N VAL A 333 7.42 2.14 18.23
CA VAL A 333 8.28 1.26 17.42
C VAL A 333 9.44 2.10 16.91
N GLU A 334 10.46 2.27 17.75
CA GLU A 334 11.79 2.70 17.31
C GLU A 334 12.43 1.57 16.51
N LEU A 335 12.52 1.75 15.20
CA LEU A 335 13.19 0.82 14.31
C LEU A 335 14.70 1.06 14.37
N ASN A 336 15.33 0.52 15.43
CA ASN A 336 16.76 0.66 15.69
C ASN A 336 17.63 -0.35 14.93
N ASP A 337 17.04 -1.18 14.06
CA ASP A 337 17.75 -2.26 13.38
C ASP A 337 18.45 -1.80 12.10
N ASP A 338 19.72 -2.18 11.93
CA ASP A 338 20.51 -1.83 10.74
C ASP A 338 19.93 -2.39 9.43
N TRP A 339 19.14 -3.46 9.48
CA TRP A 339 18.45 -3.99 8.30
C TRP A 339 17.38 -3.03 7.77
N ALA A 340 16.74 -2.22 8.63
CA ALA A 340 15.74 -1.23 8.24
C ALA A 340 16.35 -0.09 7.40
N LYS A 341 17.64 0.17 7.59
CA LYS A 341 18.40 1.19 6.84
C LYS A 341 18.85 0.69 5.47
N THR A 342 18.76 -0.63 5.21
CA THR A 342 18.99 -1.16 3.86
C THR A 342 17.87 -0.74 2.92
N PRO A 343 18.13 -0.57 1.63
CA PRO A 343 17.07 -0.20 0.68
C PRO A 343 15.91 -1.20 0.65
N MET A 344 16.22 -2.49 0.80
CA MET A 344 15.22 -3.55 0.87
C MET A 344 14.37 -3.45 2.14
N GLY A 345 14.98 -3.17 3.29
CA GLY A 345 14.29 -3.00 4.56
C GLY A 345 13.37 -1.78 4.56
N ALA A 346 13.88 -0.63 4.12
CA ALA A 346 13.09 0.59 3.99
C ALA A 346 11.89 0.40 3.06
N ALA A 347 12.09 -0.28 1.93
CA ALA A 347 11.00 -0.57 1.01
C ALA A 347 9.93 -1.50 1.59
N MET A 348 10.32 -2.55 2.29
CA MET A 348 9.36 -3.45 2.95
C MET A 348 8.48 -2.68 3.95
N GLN A 349 9.06 -1.74 4.69
CA GLN A 349 8.31 -0.94 5.65
C GLN A 349 7.34 0.01 4.99
N VAL A 350 7.76 0.73 3.96
CA VAL A 350 6.90 1.64 3.20
C VAL A 350 5.76 0.88 2.53
N ASN A 351 6.08 -0.25 1.90
CA ASN A 351 5.13 -1.02 1.13
C ASN A 351 4.22 -1.94 1.97
N ARG A 352 4.40 -2.02 3.30
CA ARG A 352 3.48 -2.76 4.18
C ARG A 352 2.03 -2.27 4.05
N VAL A 353 1.86 -0.97 3.80
CA VAL A 353 0.55 -0.34 3.59
C VAL A 353 -0.11 -0.87 2.31
N GLN A 354 0.69 -1.11 1.26
CA GLN A 354 0.20 -1.72 0.01
C GLN A 354 -0.35 -3.12 0.26
N LEU A 355 0.36 -3.95 1.04
CA LEU A 355 -0.13 -5.28 1.43
C LEU A 355 -1.45 -5.19 2.20
N GLY A 356 -1.53 -4.26 3.17
CA GLY A 356 -2.76 -3.99 3.92
C GLY A 356 -3.93 -3.59 3.01
N LEU A 357 -3.68 -2.74 2.01
CA LEU A 357 -4.68 -2.32 1.04
C LEU A 357 -5.20 -3.49 0.19
N SER A 358 -4.33 -4.42 -0.24
CA SER A 358 -4.77 -5.61 -0.98
C SER A 358 -5.63 -6.56 -0.13
N ILE A 359 -5.33 -6.71 1.16
CA ILE A 359 -6.17 -7.48 2.10
C ILE A 359 -7.53 -6.80 2.27
N ALA A 360 -7.53 -5.48 2.44
CA ALA A 360 -8.76 -4.68 2.53
C ALA A 360 -9.60 -4.82 1.25
N TYR A 361 -8.98 -4.75 0.07
CA TYR A 361 -9.64 -4.98 -1.20
C TYR A 361 -10.28 -6.37 -1.28
N MET A 362 -9.60 -7.43 -0.84
CA MET A 362 -10.17 -8.79 -0.84
C MET A 362 -11.42 -8.88 0.06
N ALA A 363 -11.37 -8.26 1.24
CA ALA A 363 -12.52 -8.19 2.14
C ALA A 363 -13.66 -7.37 1.53
N TYR A 364 -13.34 -6.22 0.93
CA TYR A 364 -14.30 -5.32 0.28
C TYR A 364 -14.97 -5.99 -0.94
N ASN A 365 -14.19 -6.62 -1.81
CA ASN A 365 -14.69 -7.40 -2.95
C ASN A 365 -15.57 -8.57 -2.48
N GLY A 366 -15.18 -9.27 -1.42
CA GLY A 366 -15.99 -10.31 -0.80
C GLY A 366 -17.33 -9.80 -0.25
N LEU A 367 -17.34 -8.59 0.34
CA LEU A 367 -18.55 -7.94 0.84
C LEU A 367 -19.51 -7.59 -0.31
N PHE A 368 -19.04 -6.93 -1.36
CA PHE A 368 -19.85 -6.60 -2.55
C PHE A 368 -20.38 -7.83 -3.26
N THR A 369 -19.54 -8.85 -3.41
CA THR A 369 -19.94 -10.14 -4.01
C THR A 369 -21.09 -10.76 -3.23
N ARG A 370 -21.06 -10.75 -1.89
CA ARG A 370 -22.16 -11.23 -1.06
C ARG A 370 -23.42 -10.38 -1.20
N MET A 371 -23.30 -9.06 -1.13
CA MET A 371 -24.46 -8.16 -1.23
C MET A 371 -25.17 -8.31 -2.59
N ILE A 372 -24.41 -8.40 -3.68
CA ILE A 372 -24.96 -8.52 -5.04
C ILE A 372 -25.51 -9.92 -5.30
N SER A 373 -24.83 -10.98 -4.81
CA SER A 373 -25.34 -12.37 -4.86
C SER A 373 -26.70 -12.49 -4.17
N GLU A 374 -26.85 -11.91 -2.97
CA GLU A 374 -28.13 -11.91 -2.25
C GLU A 374 -29.20 -11.09 -2.96
N ARG A 375 -28.83 -9.98 -3.59
CA ARG A 375 -29.78 -9.18 -4.38
C ARG A 375 -30.25 -9.92 -5.65
N GLU A 376 -29.35 -10.65 -6.30
CA GLU A 376 -29.67 -11.52 -7.44
C GLU A 376 -30.60 -12.66 -7.00
N TRP A 377 -30.28 -13.34 -5.89
CA TRP A 377 -31.13 -14.35 -5.29
C TRP A 377 -32.54 -13.84 -4.94
N ALA A 378 -32.64 -12.67 -4.31
CA ALA A 378 -33.92 -12.13 -3.89
C ALA A 378 -34.79 -11.60 -5.04
N SER A 379 -34.17 -11.28 -6.17
CA SER A 379 -34.90 -10.83 -7.36
C SER A 379 -35.82 -11.89 -7.99
N PHE A 380 -35.66 -13.17 -7.63
CA PHE A 380 -36.54 -14.25 -8.08
C PHE A 380 -37.88 -14.29 -7.32
N SER A 381 -38.03 -13.59 -6.20
CA SER A 381 -39.30 -13.54 -5.45
C SER A 381 -40.37 -12.66 -6.12
N PRO A 382 -40.10 -11.40 -6.51
CA PRO A 382 -41.14 -10.50 -7.04
C PRO A 382 -41.56 -10.82 -8.47
N SER A 383 -40.66 -11.34 -9.32
CA SER A 383 -40.89 -11.50 -10.76
C SER A 383 -40.18 -12.73 -11.31
N PHE A 384 -40.73 -13.31 -12.38
CA PHE A 384 -40.05 -14.34 -13.15
C PHE A 384 -38.73 -13.81 -13.73
N ARG A 385 -37.65 -14.56 -13.55
CA ARG A 385 -36.31 -14.22 -14.03
C ARG A 385 -35.60 -15.46 -14.56
N SER A 386 -34.78 -15.29 -15.59
CA SER A 386 -33.91 -16.34 -16.07
C SER A 386 -32.62 -16.45 -15.23
N LEU A 387 -32.11 -17.68 -15.12
CA LEU A 387 -30.86 -17.96 -14.40
C LEU A 387 -29.66 -17.38 -15.17
N ARG A 388 -28.72 -16.79 -14.44
CA ARG A 388 -27.42 -16.38 -14.96
C ARG A 388 -26.43 -17.52 -14.74
N VAL A 389 -25.96 -18.14 -15.81
CA VAL A 389 -25.11 -19.34 -15.77
C VAL A 389 -23.88 -19.21 -16.66
N SER A 390 -22.87 -20.02 -16.38
CA SER A 390 -21.60 -20.06 -17.11
C SER A 390 -21.75 -20.66 -18.51
N CYS A 391 -22.68 -21.60 -18.70
CA CYS A 391 -22.95 -22.29 -19.96
C CYS A 391 -24.46 -22.22 -20.28
N PRO A 392 -24.95 -21.14 -20.92
CA PRO A 392 -26.38 -20.88 -21.08
C PRO A 392 -27.07 -21.88 -22.00
N LYS A 393 -28.32 -22.24 -21.65
CA LYS A 393 -29.23 -23.00 -22.49
C LYS A 393 -30.65 -22.42 -22.41
N GLY A 394 -31.38 -22.46 -23.53
CA GLY A 394 -32.76 -21.95 -23.58
C GLY A 394 -32.85 -20.46 -23.25
N SER A 395 -33.65 -20.10 -22.23
CA SER A 395 -33.88 -18.71 -21.82
C SER A 395 -32.86 -18.15 -20.81
N GLN A 396 -31.91 -18.99 -20.37
CA GLN A 396 -30.86 -18.61 -19.42
C GLN A 396 -29.93 -17.53 -20.00
N ARG A 397 -29.39 -16.69 -19.12
CA ARG A 397 -28.44 -15.64 -19.50
C ARG A 397 -27.02 -16.13 -19.27
N SER A 398 -26.17 -15.91 -20.27
CA SER A 398 -24.74 -16.20 -20.11
C SER A 398 -24.11 -15.21 -19.13
N THR A 399 -23.12 -15.70 -18.40
CA THR A 399 -22.15 -14.86 -17.71
C THR A 399 -20.75 -15.32 -18.04
N TYR A 400 -19.82 -14.38 -18.15
CA TYR A 400 -18.42 -14.73 -18.13
C TYR A 400 -18.07 -15.36 -16.77
N ARG A 401 -16.98 -16.14 -16.69
CA ARG A 401 -16.50 -16.92 -15.52
C ARG A 401 -16.16 -16.10 -14.25
N LEU A 402 -16.72 -14.91 -14.09
CA LEU A 402 -16.61 -14.03 -12.95
C LEU A 402 -17.90 -14.12 -12.11
N GLN A 403 -17.72 -14.33 -10.80
CA GLN A 403 -18.83 -14.38 -9.85
C GLN A 403 -19.61 -13.05 -9.79
N LEU A 404 -18.89 -11.93 -9.90
CA LEU A 404 -19.41 -10.57 -9.91
C LEU A 404 -19.57 -10.03 -11.33
N LEU A 405 -20.66 -9.30 -11.62
CA LEU A 405 -20.84 -8.65 -12.92
C LEU A 405 -19.72 -7.63 -13.19
N TYR A 406 -19.28 -7.52 -14.44
CA TYR A 406 -18.18 -6.62 -14.83
C TYR A 406 -18.42 -5.15 -14.47
N TRP A 407 -19.68 -4.69 -14.49
CA TRP A 407 -20.06 -3.34 -14.08
C TRP A 407 -19.76 -3.03 -12.60
N TRP A 408 -19.58 -4.05 -11.76
CA TRP A 408 -19.13 -3.90 -10.37
C TRP A 408 -17.66 -4.27 -10.23
N SER A 409 -17.22 -5.34 -10.90
CA SER A 409 -15.82 -5.79 -10.83
C SER A 409 -14.84 -4.78 -11.39
N VAL A 410 -15.12 -4.18 -12.56
CA VAL A 410 -14.21 -3.24 -13.22
C VAL A 410 -14.05 -1.96 -12.40
N PRO A 411 -15.11 -1.29 -11.91
CA PRO A 411 -14.94 -0.15 -11.02
C PRO A 411 -14.23 -0.49 -9.72
N LEU A 412 -14.51 -1.65 -9.11
CA LEU A 412 -13.81 -2.09 -7.90
C LEU A 412 -12.31 -2.28 -8.15
N MET A 413 -11.94 -2.88 -9.28
CA MET A 413 -10.54 -3.04 -9.68
C MET A 413 -9.89 -1.69 -9.99
N ALA A 414 -10.59 -0.78 -10.68
CA ALA A 414 -10.10 0.56 -10.98
C ALA A 414 -9.84 1.35 -9.70
N VAL A 415 -10.81 1.39 -8.76
CA VAL A 415 -10.66 2.03 -7.45
C VAL A 415 -9.48 1.43 -6.67
N SER A 416 -9.35 0.10 -6.66
CA SER A 416 -8.22 -0.58 -6.03
C SER A 416 -6.88 -0.17 -6.64
N GLY A 417 -6.78 -0.16 -7.98
CA GLY A 417 -5.59 0.28 -8.70
C GLY A 417 -5.25 1.74 -8.42
N THR A 418 -6.24 2.63 -8.41
CA THR A 418 -6.06 4.04 -8.06
C THR A 418 -5.60 4.21 -6.61
N MET A 419 -6.16 3.48 -5.66
CA MET A 419 -5.72 3.52 -4.26
C MET A 419 -4.27 3.02 -4.11
N HIS A 420 -3.91 1.93 -4.79
CA HIS A 420 -2.53 1.42 -4.80
C HIS A 420 -1.54 2.43 -5.38
N TRP A 421 -1.92 3.11 -6.46
CA TRP A 421 -1.13 4.19 -7.06
C TRP A 421 -1.04 5.43 -6.16
N LEU A 422 -2.11 5.82 -5.47
CA LEU A 422 -2.05 6.92 -4.50
C LEU A 422 -1.14 6.58 -3.32
N VAL A 423 -1.21 5.35 -2.80
CA VAL A 423 -0.34 4.89 -1.71
C VAL A 423 1.13 4.83 -2.12
N SER A 424 1.46 4.53 -3.39
CA SER A 424 2.86 4.58 -3.85
C SER A 424 3.42 6.01 -3.91
N ASN A 425 2.55 7.02 -3.95
CA ASN A 425 2.92 8.43 -3.85
C ASN A 425 2.82 8.97 -2.41
N TYR A 426 2.07 8.30 -1.53
CA TYR A 426 1.95 8.65 -0.11
C TYR A 426 3.27 8.47 0.62
N ALA A 427 3.86 7.28 0.52
CA ALA A 427 5.14 6.93 1.12
C ALA A 427 5.96 6.17 0.08
N TYR A 428 7.23 6.56 -0.07
CA TYR A 428 8.13 6.01 -1.08
C TYR A 428 9.57 6.03 -0.58
N THR A 429 10.40 5.12 -1.06
CA THR A 429 11.83 5.11 -0.77
C THR A 429 12.55 6.14 -1.61
N GLN A 430 13.47 6.89 -1.00
CA GLN A 430 14.33 7.87 -1.66
C GLN A 430 15.78 7.48 -1.46
N THR A 431 16.60 7.61 -2.50
CA THR A 431 18.04 7.34 -2.42
C THR A 431 18.80 8.65 -2.56
N TYR A 432 19.73 8.92 -1.66
CA TYR A 432 20.53 10.14 -1.68
C TYR A 432 21.95 9.87 -2.18
N ILE A 433 22.39 10.66 -3.16
CA ILE A 433 23.74 10.68 -3.69
C ILE A 433 24.44 11.93 -3.14
N SER A 434 25.50 11.75 -2.36
CA SER A 434 26.33 12.84 -1.85
C SER A 434 27.50 13.12 -2.79
N TYR A 435 27.70 14.39 -3.10
CA TYR A 435 28.89 14.86 -3.82
C TYR A 435 29.87 15.51 -2.85
N PRO A 436 31.14 15.10 -2.85
CA PRO A 436 32.14 15.67 -1.94
C PRO A 436 32.41 17.14 -2.26
N SER A 437 32.92 17.86 -1.27
CA SER A 437 33.24 19.29 -1.36
C SER A 437 34.56 19.57 -2.10
N PHE A 438 35.32 18.54 -2.49
CA PHE A 438 36.62 18.63 -3.16
C PHE A 438 36.76 17.56 -4.28
N PRO A 439 37.49 17.80 -5.38
CA PRO A 439 37.75 16.80 -6.42
C PRO A 439 38.51 15.56 -5.92
N PRO A 440 38.36 14.38 -6.57
CA PRO A 440 37.48 14.13 -7.69
C PRO A 440 36.02 14.15 -7.23
N TYR A 441 35.19 14.89 -7.97
CA TYR A 441 33.74 14.97 -7.76
C TYR A 441 33.03 13.69 -8.23
N ARG A 442 33.57 12.54 -7.84
CA ARG A 442 32.85 11.29 -7.97
C ARG A 442 31.85 11.27 -6.82
N GLY A 443 30.59 10.97 -7.13
CA GLY A 443 29.67 10.52 -6.09
C GLY A 443 30.34 9.34 -5.39
N VAL A 444 30.78 9.54 -4.15
CA VAL A 444 31.55 8.56 -3.42
C VAL A 444 30.57 7.42 -3.11
N GLN A 445 30.80 6.25 -3.72
CA GLN A 445 30.06 5.00 -3.51
C GLN A 445 30.55 4.23 -2.26
N PRO A 446 30.40 4.79 -1.03
CA PRO A 446 30.17 3.96 0.13
C PRO A 446 29.10 4.60 1.03
N ALA A 447 27.86 4.57 0.55
CA ALA A 447 26.59 4.52 1.29
C ALA A 447 25.54 5.34 0.54
N ASP A 448 25.02 4.78 -0.55
CA ASP A 448 23.71 5.19 -1.06
C ASP A 448 22.71 5.03 0.11
N LYS A 449 22.40 6.12 0.81
CA LYS A 449 21.53 6.08 1.98
C LYS A 449 20.09 6.12 1.51
N THR A 450 19.35 5.08 1.88
CA THR A 450 17.92 4.99 1.58
C THR A 450 17.14 5.62 2.71
N GLY A 451 16.39 6.67 2.41
CA GLY A 451 15.42 7.29 3.28
C GLY A 451 13.98 6.93 2.89
N ILE A 452 13.03 7.31 3.75
CA ILE A 452 11.60 7.22 3.48
C ILE A 452 11.06 8.64 3.27
N GLY A 453 10.48 8.90 2.10
CA GLY A 453 9.78 10.13 1.78
C GLY A 453 8.27 10.00 2.00
N PHE A 454 7.63 11.10 2.42
CA PHE A 454 6.17 11.21 2.52
C PHE A 454 5.66 12.41 1.72
N SER A 455 4.47 12.27 1.12
CA SER A 455 3.80 13.38 0.41
C SER A 455 2.52 13.79 1.15
N THR A 456 2.49 15.01 1.68
CA THR A 456 1.31 15.55 2.38
C THR A 456 0.08 15.58 1.48
N ARG A 457 0.24 15.93 0.19
CA ARG A 457 -0.86 15.98 -0.78
C ARG A 457 -1.44 14.58 -1.02
N ALA A 458 -0.59 13.58 -1.26
CA ALA A 458 -1.04 12.20 -1.49
C ALA A 458 -1.64 11.59 -0.22
N THR A 459 -1.11 11.92 0.96
CA THR A 459 -1.66 11.53 2.27
C THR A 459 -3.12 11.97 2.39
N LEU A 460 -3.37 13.26 2.16
CA LEU A 460 -4.69 13.86 2.30
C LEU A 460 -5.69 13.26 1.30
N ILE A 461 -5.30 13.11 0.02
CA ILE A 461 -6.16 12.52 -1.01
C ILE A 461 -6.50 11.07 -0.68
N THR A 462 -5.51 10.26 -0.27
CA THR A 462 -5.71 8.85 0.12
C THR A 462 -6.66 8.73 1.30
N PHE A 463 -6.53 9.60 2.30
CA PHE A 463 -7.39 9.61 3.48
C PHE A 463 -8.85 9.93 3.13
N ILE A 464 -9.08 10.95 2.29
CA ILE A 464 -10.42 11.34 1.85
C ILE A 464 -11.08 10.20 1.07
N ILE A 465 -10.40 9.65 0.08
CA ILE A 465 -10.95 8.55 -0.75
C ILE A 465 -11.18 7.31 0.10
N GLY A 466 -10.23 6.93 0.97
CA GLY A 466 -10.38 5.80 1.89
C GLY A 466 -11.59 5.94 2.81
N THR A 467 -11.85 7.15 3.31
CA THR A 467 -13.02 7.47 4.13
C THR A 467 -14.32 7.32 3.33
N ILE A 468 -14.38 7.87 2.12
CA ILE A 468 -15.55 7.72 1.23
C ILE A 468 -15.84 6.24 0.97
N LEU A 469 -14.81 5.46 0.62
CA LEU A 469 -14.95 4.02 0.36
C LEU A 469 -15.47 3.24 1.58
N ALA A 470 -15.10 3.65 2.80
CA ALA A 470 -15.61 3.02 4.02
C ALA A 470 -17.12 3.25 4.23
N PHE A 471 -17.67 4.38 3.79
CA PHE A 471 -19.09 4.70 3.93
C PHE A 471 -19.99 4.08 2.86
N ILE A 472 -19.48 3.72 1.68
CA ILE A 472 -20.30 3.16 0.59
C ILE A 472 -21.06 1.90 1.02
N PRO A 473 -20.45 0.87 1.64
CA PRO A 473 -21.19 -0.32 2.06
C PRO A 473 -22.24 -0.03 3.14
N LEU A 474 -21.98 0.96 4.01
CA LEU A 474 -22.94 1.38 5.04
C LEU A 474 -24.18 2.03 4.41
N ALA A 475 -23.97 2.89 3.40
CA ALA A 475 -25.06 3.47 2.63
C ALA A 475 -25.84 2.40 1.85
N LEU A 476 -25.14 1.45 1.21
CA LEU A 476 -25.78 0.34 0.50
C LEU A 476 -26.58 -0.58 1.43
N ALA A 477 -26.12 -0.77 2.68
CA ALA A 477 -26.82 -1.57 3.67
C ALA A 477 -28.16 -0.96 4.14
N ALA A 478 -28.38 0.34 3.91
CA ALA A 478 -29.65 1.00 4.21
C ALA A 478 -30.77 0.63 3.22
N PHE A 479 -30.42 0.16 2.01
CA PHE A 479 -31.40 -0.23 1.01
C PHE A 479 -31.94 -1.64 1.29
N LYS A 480 -33.27 -1.76 1.36
CA LYS A 480 -33.93 -3.07 1.52
C LYS A 480 -33.80 -3.89 0.23
N ILE A 481 -33.53 -5.17 0.41
CA ILE A 481 -33.52 -6.16 -0.68
C ILE A 481 -34.96 -6.40 -1.15
N PRO A 482 -35.22 -6.52 -2.47
CA PRO A 482 -36.58 -6.73 -2.99
C PRO A 482 -37.11 -8.13 -2.69
N GLY A 483 -38.42 -8.24 -2.47
CA GLY A 483 -39.12 -9.51 -2.32
C GLY A 483 -39.00 -10.17 -0.94
N ASN A 484 -39.79 -11.21 -0.73
CA ASN A 484 -39.80 -12.02 0.48
C ASN A 484 -39.26 -13.39 0.09
N ILE A 485 -37.93 -13.57 0.13
CA ILE A 485 -37.27 -14.87 -0.06
C ILE A 485 -36.48 -15.25 1.20
N VAL A 486 -36.23 -16.55 1.39
CA VAL A 486 -35.26 -17.00 2.39
C VAL A 486 -33.87 -16.42 2.08
N THR A 487 -33.18 -15.92 3.10
CA THR A 487 -31.80 -15.44 2.94
C THR A 487 -30.87 -16.63 2.71
N ALA A 488 -30.32 -16.76 1.49
CA ALA A 488 -29.42 -17.87 1.15
C ALA A 488 -28.11 -17.80 1.95
N ALA A 489 -27.61 -16.59 2.19
CA ALA A 489 -26.31 -16.28 2.79
C ALA A 489 -25.15 -17.08 2.16
N ASN A 490 -25.22 -17.35 0.85
CA ASN A 490 -24.32 -18.23 0.09
C ASN A 490 -24.13 -19.63 0.74
N ASN A 491 -25.15 -20.17 1.41
CA ASN A 491 -25.14 -21.53 1.92
C ASN A 491 -25.78 -22.48 0.90
N SER A 492 -24.99 -23.42 0.38
CA SER A 492 -25.46 -24.40 -0.61
C SER A 492 -26.66 -25.21 -0.13
N ALA A 493 -26.75 -25.51 1.17
CA ALA A 493 -27.89 -26.23 1.73
C ALA A 493 -29.20 -25.44 1.64
N VAL A 494 -29.14 -24.10 1.78
CA VAL A 494 -30.33 -23.24 1.67
C VAL A 494 -30.77 -23.13 0.21
N ILE A 495 -29.81 -22.97 -0.71
CA ILE A 495 -30.09 -22.90 -2.15
C ILE A 495 -30.71 -24.22 -2.61
N SER A 496 -30.07 -25.35 -2.27
CA SER A 496 -30.55 -26.69 -2.59
C SER A 496 -31.95 -26.96 -2.05
N ALA A 497 -32.22 -26.57 -0.79
CA ALA A 497 -33.53 -26.74 -0.20
C ALA A 497 -34.64 -25.98 -0.95
N ALA A 498 -34.34 -24.78 -1.46
CA ALA A 498 -35.27 -23.99 -2.27
C ALA A 498 -35.48 -24.54 -3.70
N CYS A 499 -34.59 -25.42 -4.18
CA CYS A 499 -34.62 -26.00 -5.52
C CYS A 499 -35.40 -27.33 -5.62
N HIS A 500 -36.00 -27.82 -4.52
CA HIS A 500 -36.94 -28.94 -4.58
C HIS A 500 -38.25 -28.48 -5.22
N SER A 501 -38.31 -28.50 -6.55
CA SER A 501 -39.48 -28.13 -7.35
C SER A 501 -40.41 -29.32 -7.58
N ILE A 502 -41.69 -29.01 -7.82
CA ILE A 502 -42.72 -29.99 -8.20
C ILE A 502 -42.86 -29.94 -9.73
N PRO A 503 -42.65 -31.05 -10.47
CA PRO A 503 -42.85 -31.09 -11.92
C PRO A 503 -44.34 -30.89 -12.27
N ALA A 504 -44.65 -30.07 -13.29
CA ALA A 504 -46.04 -29.77 -13.69
C ALA A 504 -46.86 -31.04 -14.08
N GLU A 505 -46.23 -32.02 -14.73
CA GLU A 505 -46.90 -33.28 -15.15
C GLU A 505 -47.29 -34.19 -13.97
N SER A 506 -46.65 -34.03 -12.80
CA SER A 506 -47.07 -34.75 -11.59
C SER A 506 -48.43 -34.28 -11.05
N MET A 507 -48.95 -33.15 -11.55
CA MET A 507 -50.30 -32.65 -11.27
C MET A 507 -51.36 -33.36 -12.12
N GLU A 508 -51.02 -33.82 -13.33
CA GLU A 508 -51.95 -34.54 -14.22
C GLU A 508 -51.96 -36.05 -13.94
N MET A 509 -50.83 -36.63 -13.49
CA MET A 509 -50.70 -38.07 -13.32
C MET A 509 -51.46 -38.64 -12.10
N THR A 510 -51.85 -37.81 -11.13
CA THR A 510 -52.58 -38.26 -9.93
C THR A 510 -54.08 -38.47 -10.11
N ASP A 511 -54.66 -38.08 -11.26
CA ASP A 511 -56.09 -38.26 -11.53
C ASP A 511 -56.44 -39.64 -12.12
N ALA A 512 -55.45 -40.50 -12.39
CA ALA A 512 -55.66 -41.86 -12.87
C ALA A 512 -54.96 -42.88 -11.96
N ILE A 513 -55.69 -43.45 -11.00
CA ILE A 513 -55.22 -44.60 -10.21
C ILE A 513 -55.06 -45.80 -11.17
N PRO A 514 -53.84 -46.35 -11.37
CA PRO A 514 -53.68 -47.53 -12.20
C PRO A 514 -54.36 -48.72 -11.53
N SER A 515 -55.01 -49.59 -12.31
CA SER A 515 -55.59 -50.83 -11.79
C SER A 515 -54.51 -51.68 -11.09
N ARG A 516 -54.91 -52.43 -10.05
CA ARG A 516 -54.02 -53.28 -9.24
C ARG A 516 -53.19 -54.27 -10.09
N GLU A 517 -53.73 -54.71 -11.22
CA GLU A 517 -53.06 -55.58 -12.19
C GLU A 517 -51.90 -54.86 -12.89
N ARG A 518 -52.09 -53.59 -13.27
CA ARG A 518 -51.05 -52.77 -13.88
C ARG A 518 -49.90 -52.47 -12.91
N LEU A 519 -50.21 -52.28 -11.62
CA LEU A 519 -49.20 -52.07 -10.57
C LEU A 519 -48.35 -53.33 -10.30
N LEU A 520 -48.90 -54.52 -10.50
CA LEU A 520 -48.18 -55.78 -10.36
C LEU A 520 -47.30 -56.06 -11.58
N GLU A 521 -47.77 -55.79 -12.81
CA GLU A 521 -46.95 -55.89 -14.03
C GLU A 521 -45.78 -54.89 -14.04
N LEU A 522 -46.00 -53.66 -13.54
CA LEU A 522 -44.96 -52.63 -13.43
C LEU A 522 -43.88 -52.97 -12.38
N ALA A 523 -44.20 -53.81 -11.40
CA ALA A 523 -43.29 -54.23 -10.33
C ALA A 523 -42.36 -55.39 -10.74
N GLU A 524 -42.74 -56.19 -11.76
CA GLU A 524 -41.95 -57.34 -12.22
C GLU A 524 -40.82 -56.97 -13.20
N THR A 525 -40.92 -55.84 -13.93
CA THR A 525 -39.95 -55.48 -14.98
C THR A 525 -38.85 -54.53 -14.53
N GLY A 526 -39.04 -53.74 -13.46
CA GLY A 526 -38.04 -52.78 -12.96
C GLY A 526 -37.70 -51.61 -13.91
N GLU A 527 -38.04 -51.71 -15.20
CA GLU A 527 -37.79 -50.73 -16.26
C GLU A 527 -38.56 -49.42 -16.08
N THR A 528 -39.67 -49.44 -15.32
CA THR A 528 -40.59 -48.30 -15.19
C THR A 528 -40.10 -47.26 -14.19
N ALA A 529 -39.44 -47.70 -13.11
CA ALA A 529 -38.89 -46.78 -12.10
C ALA A 529 -37.70 -45.97 -12.65
N ASP A 530 -36.85 -46.58 -13.47
CA ASP A 530 -35.74 -45.89 -14.14
C ASP A 530 -36.25 -44.97 -15.26
N ALA A 531 -37.25 -45.41 -16.05
CA ALA A 531 -37.88 -44.58 -17.07
C ALA A 531 -38.62 -43.36 -16.49
N ASP A 532 -39.33 -43.53 -15.37
CA ASP A 532 -40.01 -42.43 -14.67
C ASP A 532 -39.01 -41.47 -14.00
N ALA A 533 -37.90 -41.98 -13.47
CA ALA A 533 -36.82 -41.15 -12.94
C ALA A 533 -36.12 -40.34 -14.04
N GLU A 534 -35.87 -40.95 -15.20
CA GLU A 534 -35.29 -40.27 -16.36
C GLU A 534 -36.24 -39.21 -16.92
N ARG A 535 -37.54 -39.51 -17.05
CA ARG A 535 -38.57 -38.54 -17.44
C ARG A 535 -38.66 -37.37 -16.48
N THR A 536 -38.65 -37.63 -15.17
CA THR A 536 -38.64 -36.59 -14.12
C THR A 536 -37.42 -35.70 -14.24
N THR A 537 -36.25 -36.29 -14.50
CA THR A 537 -34.99 -35.55 -14.68
C THR A 537 -35.04 -34.66 -15.92
N GLN A 538 -35.65 -35.13 -17.01
CA GLN A 538 -35.85 -34.32 -18.23
C GLN A 538 -36.80 -33.14 -18.01
N ILE A 539 -37.88 -33.30 -17.22
CA ILE A 539 -38.79 -32.21 -16.87
C ILE A 539 -38.09 -31.18 -15.97
N LEU A 540 -37.33 -31.64 -14.98
CA LEU A 540 -36.55 -30.72 -14.12
C LEU A 540 -35.48 -29.98 -14.92
N TYR A 541 -34.87 -30.64 -15.90
CA TYR A 541 -33.95 -30.00 -16.82
C TYR A 541 -34.64 -28.97 -17.74
N SER A 542 -35.84 -29.26 -18.26
CA SER A 542 -36.61 -28.31 -19.07
C SER A 542 -37.07 -27.10 -18.23
N MET A 543 -37.32 -27.31 -16.94
CA MET A 543 -37.62 -26.25 -15.98
C MET A 543 -36.41 -25.34 -15.72
N SER A 544 -35.20 -25.90 -15.57
CA SER A 544 -33.99 -25.13 -15.25
C SER A 544 -33.55 -24.17 -16.37
N ILE A 545 -33.99 -24.42 -17.61
CA ILE A 545 -33.71 -23.56 -18.78
C ILE A 545 -34.76 -22.47 -19.02
N GLN A 546 -35.85 -22.44 -18.23
CA GLN A 546 -36.94 -21.45 -18.32
C GLN A 546 -36.76 -20.28 -17.34
N GLN A 547 -37.69 -19.33 -17.38
CA GLN A 547 -37.77 -18.26 -16.37
C GLN A 547 -38.43 -18.79 -15.11
N LEU A 548 -37.81 -18.53 -13.96
CA LEU A 548 -38.21 -19.04 -12.66
C LEU A 548 -38.66 -17.91 -11.74
N LYS A 549 -39.63 -18.21 -10.88
CA LYS A 549 -40.04 -17.37 -9.75
C LYS A 549 -40.06 -18.21 -8.49
N TRP A 550 -39.60 -17.66 -7.38
CA TRP A 550 -39.66 -18.30 -6.08
C TRP A 550 -40.93 -17.89 -5.33
N GLY A 551 -41.69 -18.87 -4.87
CA GLY A 551 -42.92 -18.63 -4.16
C GLY A 551 -43.67 -19.91 -3.84
N VAL A 552 -44.98 -19.79 -3.70
CA VAL A 552 -45.88 -20.89 -3.39
C VAL A 552 -46.35 -21.51 -4.70
N VAL A 553 -46.07 -22.79 -4.86
CA VAL A 553 -46.50 -23.61 -6.01
C VAL A 553 -47.62 -24.53 -5.53
N SER A 554 -48.77 -24.48 -6.20
CA SER A 554 -49.92 -25.36 -5.91
C SER A 554 -49.79 -26.69 -6.66
N ARG A 555 -50.29 -27.78 -6.07
CA ARG A 555 -50.28 -29.13 -6.67
C ARG A 555 -51.50 -29.40 -7.57
N THR A 556 -52.53 -28.57 -7.50
CA THR A 556 -53.76 -28.67 -8.31
C THR A 556 -54.20 -27.27 -8.76
N SER A 557 -54.49 -27.10 -10.05
CA SER A 557 -55.10 -25.87 -10.56
C SER A 557 -56.58 -25.85 -10.13
N GLY A 558 -56.99 -24.84 -9.35
CA GLY A 558 -58.42 -24.53 -9.16
C GLY A 558 -59.12 -24.93 -7.87
N ARG A 559 -58.46 -25.52 -6.86
CA ARG A 559 -59.04 -25.67 -5.50
C ARG A 559 -58.40 -24.69 -4.52
N ALA A 560 -59.22 -23.82 -3.93
CA ALA A 560 -58.79 -22.73 -3.05
C ALA A 560 -58.26 -23.16 -1.67
N ASP A 561 -58.24 -24.46 -1.36
CA ASP A 561 -57.99 -25.01 -0.02
C ASP A 561 -56.78 -25.96 0.05
N ASP A 562 -55.99 -26.08 -1.02
CA ASP A 562 -54.79 -26.94 -1.02
C ASP A 562 -53.53 -26.17 -0.57
N SER A 563 -52.85 -26.71 0.43
CA SER A 563 -51.63 -26.17 1.02
C SER A 563 -50.48 -26.21 0.00
N GLY A 564 -50.16 -25.08 -0.63
CA GLY A 564 -49.04 -24.98 -1.57
C GLY A 564 -47.67 -25.14 -0.91
N HIS A 565 -46.68 -25.56 -1.70
CA HIS A 565 -45.29 -25.75 -1.26
C HIS A 565 -44.38 -24.60 -1.72
N LEU A 566 -43.41 -24.21 -0.89
CA LEU A 566 -42.44 -23.18 -1.27
C LEU A 566 -41.34 -23.78 -2.15
N ALA A 567 -41.25 -23.32 -3.40
CA ALA A 567 -40.25 -23.77 -4.36
C ALA A 567 -40.03 -22.73 -5.47
N PHE A 568 -39.03 -22.96 -6.33
CA PHE A 568 -39.03 -22.35 -7.65
C PHE A 568 -40.12 -22.98 -8.52
N GLY A 569 -40.80 -22.15 -9.32
CA GLY A 569 -41.76 -22.58 -10.33
C GLY A 569 -41.66 -21.77 -11.63
N THR A 570 -42.19 -22.33 -12.71
CA THR A 570 -42.26 -21.70 -14.05
C THR A 570 -43.53 -20.86 -14.22
N MET A 571 -43.68 -20.16 -15.35
CA MET A 571 -44.87 -19.33 -15.60
C MET A 571 -46.17 -20.14 -15.60
N ASP A 572 -46.09 -21.40 -16.01
CA ASP A 572 -47.26 -22.30 -16.13
C ASP A 572 -47.78 -22.80 -14.78
N GLN A 573 -47.02 -22.61 -13.68
CA GLN A 573 -47.30 -23.18 -12.37
C GLN A 573 -47.94 -22.19 -11.36
N GLU A 574 -48.53 -21.09 -11.85
CA GLU A 574 -49.23 -20.06 -11.05
C GLU A 574 -48.53 -19.69 -9.71
N VAL A 575 -47.25 -19.29 -9.76
CA VAL A 575 -46.45 -19.03 -8.56
C VAL A 575 -46.92 -17.78 -7.77
N ARG A 576 -47.48 -18.00 -6.58
CA ARG A 576 -47.98 -16.95 -5.67
C ARG A 576 -46.89 -16.44 -4.71
N PRO A 577 -46.91 -15.17 -4.29
CA PRO A 577 -45.97 -14.66 -3.30
C PRO A 577 -46.21 -15.33 -1.93
N PRO A 578 -45.16 -15.55 -1.14
CA PRO A 578 -45.30 -16.14 0.20
C PRO A 578 -46.02 -15.17 1.15
N VAL A 579 -47.09 -15.65 1.79
CA VAL A 579 -47.84 -14.96 2.86
C VAL A 579 -47.28 -15.36 4.24
N ASN A 580 -47.14 -14.39 5.14
CA ASN A 580 -46.69 -14.68 6.51
C ASN A 580 -47.77 -15.43 7.29
N GLY A 581 -47.51 -16.69 7.65
CA GLY A 581 -48.32 -17.46 8.60
C GLY A 581 -48.96 -18.75 8.09
N ASP A 582 -48.83 -19.08 6.80
CA ASP A 582 -49.81 -19.95 6.12
C ASP A 582 -49.29 -21.28 5.55
N TRP A 583 -48.41 -21.99 6.28
CA TRP A 583 -47.87 -23.28 5.78
C TRP A 583 -47.99 -24.38 6.83
N ARG A 584 -48.92 -25.32 6.63
CA ARG A 584 -49.01 -26.59 7.35
C ARG A 584 -48.67 -27.74 6.39
N PHE A 585 -47.73 -28.61 6.78
CA PHE A 585 -47.73 -29.97 6.27
C PHE A 585 -48.90 -30.68 6.98
N LYS A 586 -49.91 -31.16 6.22
CA LYS A 586 -50.80 -32.21 6.74
C LYS A 586 -49.93 -33.45 6.90
N GLU A 587 -49.75 -33.94 8.12
CA GLU A 587 -49.36 -35.32 8.35
C GLU A 587 -50.48 -36.18 7.75
N GLU A 588 -50.20 -36.89 6.66
CA GLU A 588 -51.00 -38.06 6.30
C GLU A 588 -50.74 -39.11 7.39
N HIS A 589 -51.59 -39.09 8.41
CA HIS A 589 -51.87 -40.27 9.20
C HIS A 589 -52.69 -41.23 8.34
N SER A 590 -52.04 -42.30 7.89
CA SER A 590 -52.65 -43.63 7.77
C SER A 590 -51.56 -44.69 7.90
#